data_AF-A0A2R4X2C8-F1
#
_entry.id   AF-A0A2R4X2C8-F1
#
_cell.length_a   1.000
_cell.length_b   1.000
_cell.length_c   1.000
_cell.angle_alpha   90.00
_cell.angle_beta   90.00
_cell.angle_gamma   90.00
#
_symmetry.space_group_name_H-M   'P 1'
#
loop_
_entity.id
_entity.type
_entity.pdbx_description
1 polymer ?
#
loop_
_entity_poly.entity_id
_entity_poly.type
_entity_poly.pdbx_seq_one_letter_code
_entity_poly.pdbx_strand_id
1 'polypeptide(L)'
;MTASVWTRLDNGLSVLFFPGTVAHEYAHALAFEARGYTVEMTLFDLFADRRGSYVRPDRPVDPTTWILMALAPWILLTPLAVALAWVTTQVPFPVWLLTAYLTVALLAQAAPSDTDLSPPPHATPESAVGRRGLQAARWLFDWGHSFVVVPVVIFWMLRAQGVL
;
A
#
# COMPACT_ATOMS: atom_id res chain seq x y z
N MET A 1 -15.93 16.81 -14.60
CA MET A 1 -14.97 17.43 -13.65
C MET A 1 -15.36 16.99 -12.24
N THR A 2 -14.79 15.88 -11.77
CA THR A 2 -15.03 15.31 -10.42
C THR A 2 -13.70 15.02 -9.72
N ALA A 3 -12.68 15.84 -10.01
CA ALA A 3 -11.46 15.94 -9.21
C ALA A 3 -11.66 17.10 -8.23
N SER A 4 -11.65 16.83 -6.91
CA SER A 4 -11.21 17.79 -5.87
C SER A 4 -11.71 17.48 -4.44
N VAL A 5 -12.48 16.41 -4.20
CA VAL A 5 -12.89 16.09 -2.83
C VAL A 5 -11.86 15.20 -2.11
N TRP A 6 -11.09 14.39 -2.84
CA TRP A 6 -10.13 13.45 -2.24
C TRP A 6 -8.69 13.97 -2.09
N THR A 7 -8.30 15.03 -2.80
CA THR A 7 -6.97 15.66 -2.74
C THR A 7 -6.86 16.75 -1.66
N ARG A 8 -7.71 16.71 -0.62
CA ARG A 8 -7.74 17.68 0.48
C ARG A 8 -7.58 17.06 1.86
N LEU A 9 -7.28 15.76 1.95
CA LEU A 9 -6.97 15.10 3.23
C LEU A 9 -5.44 14.96 3.43
N ASP A 10 -4.65 15.58 2.55
CA ASP A 10 -3.35 15.11 2.10
C ASP A 10 -2.18 15.33 3.08
N ASN A 11 -2.36 16.10 4.16
CA ASN A 11 -1.27 16.34 5.12
C ASN A 11 -1.47 15.64 6.48
N GLY A 12 -2.71 15.35 6.87
CA GLY A 12 -3.01 14.75 8.18
C GLY A 12 -3.07 13.22 8.16
N LEU A 13 -3.73 12.63 7.15
CA LEU A 13 -3.86 11.18 7.02
C LEU A 13 -2.57 10.51 6.55
N SER A 14 -1.77 11.20 5.73
CA SER A 14 -0.45 10.70 5.26
C SER A 14 0.51 10.46 6.42
N VAL A 15 0.51 11.31 7.44
CA VAL A 15 1.33 11.12 8.66
C VAL A 15 0.83 9.93 9.48
N LEU A 16 -0.51 9.77 9.59
CA LEU A 16 -1.11 8.67 10.35
C LEU A 16 -0.80 7.30 9.75
N PHE A 17 -0.53 7.17 8.46
CA PHE A 17 -0.21 5.88 7.83
C PHE A 17 1.25 5.76 7.37
N PHE A 18 2.12 6.68 7.79
CA PHE A 18 3.50 6.76 7.33
C PHE A 18 4.28 5.43 7.40
N PRO A 19 4.21 4.64 8.49
CA PRO A 19 4.89 3.34 8.53
C PRO A 19 4.41 2.38 7.43
N GLY A 20 3.13 2.43 7.09
CA GLY A 20 2.54 1.66 5.99
C GLY A 20 3.06 2.14 4.64
N THR A 21 3.16 3.45 4.43
CA THR A 21 3.71 4.02 3.18
C THR A 21 5.17 3.62 2.98
N VAL A 22 6.00 3.68 4.04
CA VAL A 22 7.40 3.22 3.96
C VAL A 22 7.45 1.73 3.59
N ALA A 23 6.64 0.90 4.24
CA ALA A 23 6.59 -0.53 3.95
C ALA A 23 6.08 -0.83 2.53
N HIS A 24 5.14 -0.03 2.03
CA HIS A 24 4.59 -0.14 0.67
C HIS A 24 5.68 0.11 -0.39
N GLU A 25 6.38 1.23 -0.28
CA GLU A 25 7.47 1.55 -1.21
C GLU A 25 8.62 0.53 -1.10
N TYR A 26 8.90 0.06 0.12
CA TYR A 26 9.93 -0.96 0.31
C TYR A 26 9.54 -2.29 -0.34
N ALA A 27 8.25 -2.64 -0.33
CA ALA A 27 7.75 -3.82 -1.02
C ALA A 27 7.96 -3.73 -2.55
N HIS A 28 7.74 -2.56 -3.15
CA HIS A 28 8.07 -2.32 -4.55
C HIS A 28 9.57 -2.46 -4.80
N ALA A 29 10.39 -1.79 -3.99
CA ALA A 29 11.85 -1.81 -4.11
C ALA A 29 12.40 -3.24 -4.05
N LEU A 30 12.00 -4.01 -3.04
CA LEU A 30 12.37 -5.42 -2.90
C LEU A 30 11.98 -6.26 -4.12
N ALA A 31 10.77 -6.04 -4.66
CA ALA A 31 10.30 -6.80 -5.80
C ALA A 31 11.12 -6.50 -7.06
N PHE A 32 11.48 -5.23 -7.27
CA PHE A 32 12.36 -4.81 -8.36
C PHE A 32 13.79 -5.34 -8.19
N GLU A 33 14.37 -5.23 -7.00
CA GLU A 33 15.72 -5.74 -6.69
C GLU A 33 15.80 -7.26 -6.86
N ALA A 34 14.76 -8.00 -6.42
CA ALA A 34 14.67 -9.45 -6.60
C ALA A 34 14.65 -9.88 -8.09
N ARG A 35 14.35 -8.95 -9.00
CA ARG A 35 14.38 -9.15 -10.45
C ARG A 35 15.62 -8.54 -11.12
N GLY A 36 16.57 -8.05 -10.33
CA GLY A 36 17.84 -7.49 -10.82
C GLY A 36 17.70 -6.08 -11.40
N TYR A 37 16.80 -5.27 -10.86
CA TYR A 37 16.75 -3.83 -11.14
C TYR A 37 17.41 -3.06 -10.01
N THR A 38 18.16 -2.02 -10.35
CA THR A 38 18.54 -1.01 -9.37
C THR A 38 17.38 -0.04 -9.25
N VAL A 39 17.01 0.34 -8.02
CA VAL A 39 15.89 1.25 -7.80
C VAL A 39 16.33 2.50 -7.06
N GLU A 40 15.83 3.65 -7.53
CA GLU A 40 15.85 4.89 -6.77
C GLU A 40 14.54 4.95 -5.96
N MET A 41 14.66 4.86 -4.64
CA MET A 41 13.54 4.99 -3.72
C MET A 41 13.48 6.42 -3.19
N THR A 42 12.39 7.12 -3.49
CA THR A 42 12.12 8.43 -2.89
C THR A 42 11.04 8.27 -1.84
N LEU A 43 11.42 8.33 -0.57
CA LEU A 43 10.49 8.47 0.56
C LEU A 43 10.22 9.97 0.77
N PHE A 44 8.96 10.34 0.97
CA PHE A 44 8.52 11.73 1.15
C PHE A 44 9.44 12.57 2.05
N ASP A 45 9.59 13.85 1.69
CA ASP A 45 9.75 14.90 2.68
C ASP A 45 8.36 15.16 3.29
N LEU A 46 8.13 14.69 4.52
CA LEU A 46 6.85 14.75 5.24
C LEU A 46 6.24 16.16 5.34
N PHE A 47 7.01 17.20 5.00
CA PHE A 47 6.62 18.61 5.10
C PHE A 47 6.83 19.44 3.83
N ALA A 48 7.44 18.89 2.77
CA ALA A 48 7.74 19.64 1.55
C ALA A 48 7.27 18.92 0.28
N ASP A 49 6.23 19.52 -0.31
CA ASP A 49 5.97 19.59 -1.74
C ASP A 49 5.67 18.28 -2.50
N ARG A 50 4.38 17.90 -2.50
CA ARG A 50 3.54 17.32 -3.60
C ARG A 50 4.06 16.18 -4.47
N ARG A 51 5.28 15.71 -4.31
CA ARG A 51 5.84 14.57 -5.02
C ARG A 51 5.56 13.36 -4.14
N GLY A 52 4.70 12.47 -4.63
CA GLY A 52 4.43 11.20 -3.97
C GLY A 52 5.73 10.45 -3.66
N SER A 53 5.72 9.55 -2.69
CA SER A 53 6.73 8.51 -2.65
C SER A 53 6.61 7.64 -3.90
N TYR A 54 7.74 7.20 -4.43
CA TYR A 54 7.77 6.28 -5.55
C TYR A 54 9.08 5.51 -5.59
N VAL A 55 9.01 4.30 -6.14
CA VAL A 55 10.16 3.50 -6.54
C VAL A 55 10.33 3.59 -8.06
N ARG A 56 11.51 4.03 -8.50
CA ARG A 56 11.83 4.13 -9.92
C ARG A 56 12.93 3.14 -10.31
N PRO A 57 12.67 2.21 -11.25
CA PRO A 57 13.70 1.33 -11.78
C PRO A 57 14.67 2.08 -12.70
N ASP A 58 15.93 1.63 -12.71
CA ASP A 58 17.03 2.17 -13.51
C ASP A 58 16.88 2.01 -15.03
N ARG A 59 16.04 1.07 -15.47
CA ARG A 59 15.79 0.76 -16.88
C ARG A 59 14.31 0.46 -17.17
N PRO A 60 13.87 0.53 -18.45
CA PRO A 60 12.50 0.20 -18.82
C PRO A 60 12.09 -1.21 -18.39
N VAL A 61 10.85 -1.34 -17.96
CA VAL A 61 10.28 -2.56 -17.41
C VAL A 61 9.16 -3.02 -18.34
N ASP A 62 9.11 -4.32 -18.63
CA ASP A 62 8.02 -4.89 -19.42
C ASP A 62 6.69 -4.83 -18.64
N PRO A 63 5.53 -4.80 -19.33
CA PRO A 63 4.23 -4.65 -18.66
C PRO A 63 3.92 -5.74 -17.63
N THR A 64 4.37 -6.97 -17.84
CA THR A 64 4.11 -8.08 -16.91
C THR A 64 4.91 -7.90 -15.62
N THR A 65 6.20 -7.58 -15.74
CA THR A 65 7.02 -7.24 -14.57
C THR A 65 6.42 -6.05 -13.84
N TRP A 66 6.02 -4.98 -14.53
CA TRP A 66 5.39 -3.82 -13.91
C TRP A 66 4.15 -4.17 -13.10
N ILE A 67 3.25 -5.00 -13.64
CA ILE A 67 2.06 -5.48 -12.92
C ILE A 67 2.44 -6.24 -11.65
N LEU A 68 3.42 -7.13 -11.75
CA LEU A 68 3.89 -7.92 -10.60
C LEU A 68 4.48 -7.01 -9.51
N MET A 69 5.23 -5.98 -9.90
CA MET A 69 5.79 -5.02 -8.95
C MET A 69 4.68 -4.18 -8.33
N ALA A 70 3.72 -3.69 -9.12
CA ALA A 70 2.57 -2.95 -8.60
C ALA A 70 1.77 -3.76 -7.55
N LEU A 71 1.72 -5.09 -7.67
CA LEU A 71 1.05 -5.97 -6.71
C LEU A 71 1.93 -6.38 -5.51
N ALA A 72 3.21 -6.03 -5.50
CA ALA A 72 4.14 -6.44 -4.44
C ALA A 72 3.74 -5.98 -3.03
N PRO A 73 3.28 -4.73 -2.81
CA PRO A 73 2.79 -4.30 -1.49
C PRO A 73 1.64 -5.17 -0.99
N TRP A 74 0.73 -5.55 -1.88
CA TRP A 74 -0.40 -6.38 -1.50
C TRP A 74 0.06 -7.77 -1.03
N ILE A 75 0.98 -8.38 -1.79
CA ILE A 75 1.54 -9.71 -1.50
C ILE A 75 2.34 -9.72 -0.20
N LEU A 76 3.10 -8.66 0.08
CA LEU A 76 4.01 -8.61 1.23
C LEU A 76 3.33 -8.06 2.50
N LEU A 77 2.54 -7.00 2.39
CA LEU A 77 1.97 -6.32 3.55
C LEU A 77 0.74 -7.02 4.10
N THR A 78 -0.06 -7.70 3.27
CA THR A 78 -1.27 -8.41 3.75
C THR A 78 -0.92 -9.53 4.74
N PRO A 79 0.00 -10.48 4.43
CA PRO A 79 0.37 -11.52 5.38
C PRO A 79 1.06 -10.96 6.62
N LEU A 80 1.89 -9.92 6.46
CA LEU A 80 2.56 -9.25 7.58
C LEU A 80 1.54 -8.62 8.54
N ALA A 81 0.53 -7.94 8.00
CA ALA A 81 -0.51 -7.34 8.81
C ALA A 81 -1.38 -8.40 9.50
N VAL A 82 -1.69 -9.52 8.85
CA VAL A 82 -2.40 -10.65 9.49
C VAL A 82 -1.57 -11.24 10.64
N ALA A 83 -0.26 -11.43 10.44
CA ALA A 83 0.63 -11.88 11.51
C ALA A 83 0.68 -10.87 12.67
N LEU A 84 0.71 -9.57 12.37
CA LEU A 84 0.72 -8.52 13.37
C LEU A 84 -0.62 -8.38 14.11
N ALA A 85 -1.74 -8.60 13.42
CA ALA A 85 -3.06 -8.71 14.02
C ALA A 85 -3.11 -9.85 15.04
N TRP A 86 -2.56 -11.01 14.68
CA TRP A 86 -2.43 -12.15 15.59
C TRP A 86 -1.58 -11.80 16.82
N VAL A 87 -0.39 -11.21 16.63
CA VAL A 87 0.46 -10.73 17.74
C VAL A 87 -0.28 -9.76 18.63
N THR A 88 -1.08 -8.85 18.04
CA THR A 88 -1.87 -7.87 18.80
C THR A 88 -2.80 -8.54 19.81
N THR A 89 -3.32 -9.73 19.51
CA THR A 89 -4.18 -10.48 20.44
C THR A 89 -3.45 -11.05 21.66
N GLN A 90 -2.10 -11.08 21.65
CA GLN A 90 -1.28 -11.73 22.66
C GLN A 90 -0.49 -10.76 23.54
N VAL A 91 -0.40 -9.48 23.16
CA VAL A 91 0.42 -8.48 23.86
C VAL A 91 -0.42 -7.61 24.79
N PRO A 92 0.12 -7.17 25.94
CA PRO A 92 -0.63 -6.38 26.91
C PRO A 92 -0.78 -4.90 26.50
N PHE A 93 -1.64 -4.17 27.18
CA PHE A 93 -1.73 -2.72 27.07
C PHE A 93 -0.45 -2.05 27.62
N PRO A 94 0.09 -0.98 26.98
CA PRO A 94 -0.39 -0.32 25.75
C PRO A 94 0.22 -0.88 24.45
N VAL A 95 1.02 -1.94 24.52
CA VAL A 95 1.75 -2.51 23.36
C VAL A 95 0.78 -2.92 22.24
N TRP A 96 -0.38 -3.48 22.60
CA TRP A 96 -1.39 -3.87 21.61
C TRP A 96 -1.93 -2.69 20.79
N LEU A 97 -1.96 -1.46 21.33
CA LEU A 97 -2.38 -0.27 20.58
C LEU A 97 -1.39 0.06 19.46
N LEU A 98 -0.09 -0.08 19.74
CA LEU A 98 0.95 0.14 18.74
C LEU A 98 0.87 -0.93 17.64
N THR A 99 0.71 -2.20 18.01
CA THR A 99 0.60 -3.28 17.02
C THR A 99 -0.71 -3.20 16.23
N ALA A 100 -1.81 -2.75 16.85
CA ALA A 100 -3.06 -2.44 16.15
C ALA A 100 -2.88 -1.30 15.15
N TYR A 101 -2.25 -0.20 15.57
CA TYR A 101 -1.94 0.93 14.70
C TYR A 101 -1.12 0.49 13.47
N LEU A 102 -0.03 -0.25 13.69
CA LEU A 102 0.82 -0.75 12.62
C LEU A 102 0.06 -1.72 11.70
N THR A 103 -0.81 -2.58 12.26
CA THR A 103 -1.66 -3.49 11.47
C THR A 103 -2.55 -2.71 10.52
N VAL A 104 -3.22 -1.67 11.02
CA VAL A 104 -4.09 -0.82 10.19
C VAL A 104 -3.28 -0.06 9.15
N ALA A 105 -2.12 0.49 9.52
CA ALA A 105 -1.26 1.21 8.58
C ALA A 105 -0.77 0.32 7.43
N LEU A 106 -0.38 -0.93 7.73
CA LEU A 106 0.03 -1.89 6.72
C LEU A 106 -1.13 -2.31 5.81
N LEU A 107 -2.31 -2.59 6.37
CA LEU A 107 -3.48 -2.98 5.56
C LEU A 107 -3.98 -1.83 4.68
N ALA A 108 -4.04 -0.61 5.23
CA ALA A 108 -4.47 0.58 4.48
C ALA A 108 -3.54 0.89 3.30
N GLN A 109 -2.26 0.51 3.41
CA GLN A 109 -1.25 0.71 2.39
C GLN A 109 -0.92 -0.58 1.63
N ALA A 110 -1.71 -1.65 1.76
CA ALA A 110 -1.46 -2.89 1.01
C ALA A 110 -1.95 -2.80 -0.44
N ALA A 111 -2.94 -1.97 -0.74
CA ALA A 111 -3.50 -1.87 -2.08
C ALA A 111 -2.58 -1.04 -3.01
N PRO A 112 -2.47 -1.41 -4.30
CA PRO A 112 -1.76 -0.59 -5.29
C PRO A 112 -2.43 0.78 -5.45
N SER A 113 -1.64 1.83 -5.60
CA SER A 113 -2.09 3.22 -5.83
C SER A 113 -2.20 3.56 -7.33
N ASP A 114 -2.84 4.68 -7.67
CA ASP A 114 -2.87 5.19 -9.06
C ASP A 114 -1.47 5.48 -9.62
N THR A 115 -0.52 5.82 -8.74
CA THR A 115 0.88 6.04 -9.09
C THR A 115 1.54 4.73 -9.52
N ASP A 116 1.25 3.63 -8.82
CA ASP A 116 1.79 2.29 -9.13
C ASP A 116 1.22 1.73 -10.43
N LEU A 117 0.01 2.15 -10.79
CA LEU A 117 -0.68 1.71 -12.00
C LEU A 117 -0.39 2.60 -13.23
N SER A 118 0.30 3.72 -13.04
CA SER A 118 0.67 4.63 -14.12
C SER A 118 1.91 4.10 -14.84
N PRO A 119 1.79 3.60 -16.08
CA PRO A 119 2.96 3.12 -16.79
C PRO A 119 3.91 4.30 -17.08
N PRO A 120 5.22 4.04 -17.23
CA PRO A 120 6.16 5.08 -17.60
C PRO A 120 5.72 5.79 -18.89
N PRO A 121 6.11 7.06 -19.10
CA PRO A 121 5.62 7.94 -20.17
C PRO A 121 5.82 7.44 -21.62
N HIS A 122 6.36 6.24 -21.81
CA HIS A 122 6.64 5.61 -23.10
C HIS A 122 5.92 4.26 -23.34
N ALA A 123 4.93 3.88 -22.52
CA ALA A 123 4.22 2.61 -22.71
C ALA A 123 3.19 2.63 -23.87
N THR A 124 3.16 1.54 -24.64
CA THR A 124 2.34 1.35 -25.87
C THR A 124 0.84 1.11 -25.57
N PRO A 125 -0.07 1.19 -26.56
CA PRO A 125 -1.53 1.04 -26.36
C PRO A 125 -2.00 -0.29 -25.77
N GLU A 126 -1.23 -1.38 -25.89
CA GLU A 126 -1.52 -2.66 -25.20
C GLU A 126 -1.54 -2.50 -23.68
N SER A 127 -0.82 -1.51 -23.14
CA SER A 127 -0.89 -1.10 -21.73
C SER A 127 -2.26 -0.53 -21.33
N ALA A 128 -3.12 -0.09 -22.27
CA ALA A 128 -4.44 0.47 -21.95
C ALA A 128 -5.45 -0.59 -21.51
N VAL A 129 -5.42 -1.79 -22.11
CA VAL A 129 -6.26 -2.92 -21.68
C VAL A 129 -5.74 -3.47 -20.35
N GLY A 130 -4.42 -3.56 -20.17
CA GLY A 130 -3.78 -3.87 -18.89
C GLY A 130 -4.16 -2.88 -17.78
N ARG A 131 -4.19 -1.58 -18.08
CA ARG A 131 -4.63 -0.52 -17.14
C ARG A 131 -6.06 -0.70 -16.66
N ARG A 132 -7.01 -1.05 -17.53
CA ARG A 132 -8.41 -1.30 -17.13
C ARG A 132 -8.52 -2.53 -16.22
N GLY A 133 -7.79 -3.59 -16.53
CA GLY A 133 -7.72 -4.78 -15.68
C GLY A 133 -7.12 -4.48 -14.31
N LEU A 134 -6.05 -3.70 -14.26
CA LEU A 134 -5.41 -3.26 -13.01
C LEU A 134 -6.29 -2.30 -12.20
N GLN A 135 -7.00 -1.38 -12.85
CA GLN A 135 -7.96 -0.49 -12.19
C GLN A 135 -9.14 -1.27 -11.62
N ALA A 136 -9.64 -2.28 -12.33
CA ALA A 136 -10.70 -3.16 -11.83
C ALA A 136 -10.20 -4.02 -10.66
N ALA A 137 -8.98 -4.57 -10.76
CA ALA A 137 -8.35 -5.31 -9.68
C ALA A 137 -8.17 -4.41 -8.45
N ARG A 138 -7.61 -3.20 -8.63
CA ARG A 138 -7.47 -2.19 -7.59
C ARG A 138 -8.82 -1.83 -6.97
N TRP A 139 -9.86 -1.58 -7.76
CA TRP A 139 -11.18 -1.27 -7.22
C TRP A 139 -11.75 -2.41 -6.38
N LEU A 140 -11.58 -3.66 -6.83
CA LEU A 140 -11.96 -4.84 -6.03
C LEU A 140 -11.13 -4.94 -4.74
N PHE A 141 -9.85 -4.59 -4.79
CA PHE A 141 -8.97 -4.55 -3.62
C PHE A 141 -9.32 -3.42 -2.67
N ASP A 142 -9.46 -2.17 -3.13
CA ASP A 142 -9.84 -1.02 -2.31
C ASP A 142 -11.18 -1.27 -1.62
N TRP A 143 -12.14 -1.89 -2.32
CA TRP A 143 -13.42 -2.28 -1.76
C TRP A 143 -13.29 -3.40 -0.73
N GLY A 144 -12.60 -4.49 -1.06
CA GLY A 144 -12.43 -5.65 -0.17
C GLY A 144 -11.56 -5.35 1.05
N HIS A 145 -10.39 -4.76 0.86
CA HIS A 145 -9.41 -4.53 1.93
C HIS A 145 -9.85 -3.43 2.90
N SER A 146 -10.20 -2.24 2.39
CA SER A 146 -10.43 -1.08 3.26
C SER A 146 -11.81 -1.09 3.92
N PHE A 147 -12.83 -1.68 3.27
CA PHE A 147 -14.20 -1.67 3.79
C PHE A 147 -14.65 -2.98 4.43
N VAL A 148 -13.97 -4.10 4.16
CA VAL A 148 -14.33 -5.41 4.73
C VAL A 148 -13.20 -5.99 5.57
N VAL A 149 -12.00 -6.16 5.02
CA VAL A 149 -10.90 -6.82 5.75
C VAL A 149 -10.43 -6.00 6.94
N VAL A 150 -10.16 -4.70 6.77
CA VAL A 150 -9.68 -3.84 7.86
C VAL A 150 -10.68 -3.81 9.03
N PRO A 151 -11.99 -3.51 8.85
CA PRO A 151 -12.94 -3.53 9.95
C PRO A 151 -13.10 -4.90 10.62
N VAL A 152 -13.09 -6.00 9.85
CA VAL A 152 -13.23 -7.36 10.40
C VAL A 152 -12.01 -7.74 11.24
N VAL A 153 -10.81 -7.45 10.77
CA VAL A 153 -9.56 -7.71 11.50
C VAL A 153 -9.53 -6.87 12.78
N ILE A 154 -9.87 -5.58 12.71
CA ILE A 154 -9.95 -4.70 13.89
C ILE A 154 -10.98 -5.23 14.90
N PHE A 155 -12.18 -5.59 14.44
CA PHE A 155 -13.24 -6.11 15.31
C PHE A 155 -12.77 -7.35 16.08
N TRP A 156 -12.13 -8.30 15.40
CA TRP A 156 -11.60 -9.51 16.02
C TRP A 156 -10.49 -9.21 17.03
N MET A 157 -9.58 -8.29 16.70
CA MET A 157 -8.51 -7.87 17.62
C MET A 157 -9.08 -7.24 18.88
N LEU A 158 -10.02 -6.30 18.75
CA LEU A 158 -10.63 -5.62 19.89
C LEU A 158 -11.43 -6.58 20.78
N ARG A 159 -12.16 -7.53 20.17
CA ARG A 159 -12.84 -8.59 20.90
C ARG A 159 -11.87 -9.49 21.66
N ALA A 160 -10.75 -9.89 21.04
CA ALA A 160 -9.74 -10.72 21.69
C ALA A 160 -9.05 -10.02 22.87
N GLN A 161 -8.99 -8.68 22.84
CA GLN A 161 -8.47 -7.85 23.93
C GLN A 161 -9.51 -7.56 25.02
N GLY A 162 -10.74 -8.06 24.90
CA GLY A 162 -11.83 -7.79 25.85
C GLY A 162 -12.30 -6.34 25.85
N VAL A 163 -12.06 -5.60 24.76
CA VAL A 163 -12.48 -4.20 24.58
C VAL A 163 -13.94 -4.11 24.09
N LEU A 164 -14.37 -5.09 23.29
CA LEU A 164 -15.74 -5.28 22.77
C LEU A 164 -16.31 -6.61 23.26
#